data_AF-A0AAP0PLV2-F1
#
_entry.id   AF-A0AAP0PLV2-F1
#
_cell.length_a   1.000
_cell.length_b   1.000
_cell.length_c   1.000
_cell.angle_alpha   90.00
_cell.angle_beta   90.00
_cell.angle_gamma   90.00
#
_symmetry.space_group_name_H-M   'P 1'
#
loop_
_entity.id
_entity.type
_entity.pdbx_description
1 polymer ?
#
loop_
_entity_poly.entity_id
_entity_poly.type
_entity_poly.pdbx_seq_one_letter_code
_entity_poly.pdbx_strand_id
1 'polypeptide(L)' 'MGFQGPKFAWTNRRNLDQRIGARLGRALISQTWADLFPSAFVQVLTHAGSDHLPILINCRSEYNRFDKRWLKEDKRNE' A
#
# COMPACT_ATOMS: atom_id res chain seq x y z
N MET A 1 5.80 -10.10 7.70
CA MET A 1 5.32 -8.96 6.89
C MET A 1 4.60 -7.96 7.79
N GLY A 2 5.04 -6.70 7.81
CA GLY A 2 4.41 -5.63 8.58
C GLY A 2 3.29 -4.91 7.83
N PHE A 3 2.57 -4.00 8.50
CA PHE A 3 1.60 -3.11 7.86
C PHE A 3 1.73 -1.65 8.33
N GLN A 4 1.27 -0.71 7.51
CA GLN A 4 1.22 0.73 7.78
C GLN A 4 -0.17 1.31 7.44
N GLY A 5 -0.60 2.33 8.18
CA GLY A 5 -1.89 3.02 7.97
C GLY A 5 -2.96 2.66 9.01
N PRO A 6 -4.25 2.95 8.72
CA PRO A 6 -5.35 2.70 9.65
C PRO A 6 -5.44 1.24 10.12
N LYS A 7 -5.72 1.04 11.40
CA LYS A 7 -5.83 -0.29 12.03
C LYS A 7 -6.95 -1.16 11.40
N PHE A 8 -8.02 -0.51 10.94
CA PHE A 8 -9.18 -1.16 10.35
C PHE A 8 -9.26 -0.82 8.87
N ALA A 9 -9.46 -1.84 8.05
CA ALA A 9 -9.66 -1.70 6.61
C ALA A 9 -11.14 -1.70 6.22
N TRP A 10 -12.04 -1.78 7.20
CA TRP A 10 -13.49 -1.70 7.03
C TRP A 10 -14.13 -1.05 8.24
N THR A 11 -15.23 -0.34 8.02
CA THR A 11 -16.10 0.21 9.07
C THR A 11 -17.56 0.08 8.65
N ASN A 12 -18.47 -0.17 9.60
CA ASN A 12 -19.91 -0.14 9.33
C ASN A 12 -20.47 1.27 9.06
N ARG A 13 -19.60 2.30 9.04
CA ARG A 13 -19.91 3.72 8.76
C ARG A 13 -20.95 4.36 9.67
N ARG A 14 -21.26 3.76 10.82
CA ARG A 14 -22.17 4.36 11.80
C ARG A 14 -21.48 5.47 12.60
N ASN A 15 -22.31 6.22 13.32
CA ASN A 15 -21.89 7.22 14.30
C ASN A 15 -20.98 6.58 15.36
N LEU A 16 -20.19 7.40 16.04
CA LEU A 16 -19.10 6.95 16.91
C LEU A 16 -19.54 5.93 17.97
N ASP A 17 -20.72 6.11 18.53
CA ASP A 17 -21.35 5.23 19.53
C ASP A 17 -21.66 3.82 19.00
N GLN A 18 -21.85 3.68 17.69
CA GLN A 18 -22.20 2.42 17.02
C GLN A 18 -21.16 1.98 16.00
N ARG A 19 -20.01 2.67 15.93
CA ARG A 19 -18.98 2.42 14.93
C ARG A 19 -18.23 1.14 15.26
N ILE A 20 -18.32 0.17 14.36
CA ILE A 20 -17.56 -1.08 14.43
C ILE A 20 -16.56 -1.09 13.28
N GLY A 21 -15.30 -1.38 13.61
CA GLY A 21 -14.21 -1.54 12.64
C GLY A 21 -13.75 -2.98 12.56
N ALA A 22 -13.40 -3.44 11.36
CA ALA A 22 -12.83 -4.76 11.13
C ALA A 22 -11.60 -4.70 10.21
N ARG A 23 -10.67 -5.65 10.38
CA ARG A 23 -9.49 -5.81 9.51
C ARG A 23 -9.76 -6.85 8.44
N LEU A 24 -10.59 -6.47 7.46
CA LEU A 24 -10.99 -7.35 6.35
C LEU A 24 -9.99 -7.36 5.19
N GLY A 25 -9.23 -6.28 5.00
CA GLY A 25 -8.12 -6.24 4.04
C GLY A 25 -6.93 -7.04 4.56
N ARG A 26 -6.64 -8.19 3.92
CA ARG A 26 -5.48 -9.04 4.21
C ARG A 26 -4.74 -9.35 2.92
N ALA A 27 -3.42 -9.45 3.01
CA ALA A 27 -2.56 -9.97 1.96
C ALA A 27 -2.00 -11.32 2.40
N LEU A 28 -2.07 -12.32 1.53
CA LEU A 28 -1.45 -13.63 1.71
C LEU A 28 -0.33 -13.74 0.68
N ILE A 29 0.84 -14.19 1.13
CA ILE A 29 2.02 -14.35 0.29
C ILE A 29 2.65 -15.72 0.54
N SER A 30 3.32 -16.26 -0.48
CA SER A 30 4.13 -17.47 -0.33
C SER A 30 5.50 -17.14 0.27
N GLN A 31 6.18 -18.15 0.78
CA GLN A 31 7.55 -17.99 1.27
C GLN A 31 8.48 -17.51 0.15
N THR A 32 8.41 -18.14 -1.03
CA THR A 32 9.20 -17.74 -2.21
C THR A 32 9.01 -16.27 -2.57
N TRP A 33 7.80 -15.73 -2.42
CA TRP A 33 7.53 -14.31 -2.65
C TRP A 33 8.16 -13.44 -1.55
N ALA A 34 8.08 -13.87 -0.28
CA ALA A 34 8.71 -13.17 0.84
C ALA A 34 10.23 -13.05 0.66
N ASP A 35 10.85 -14.09 0.13
CA ASP A 35 12.29 -14.14 -0.12
C ASP A 35 12.72 -13.15 -1.23
N LEU A 36 11.86 -12.93 -2.23
CA LEU A 36 12.09 -11.94 -3.29
C LEU A 36 11.86 -10.49 -2.83
N PHE A 37 10.96 -10.28 -1.86
CA PHE A 37 10.59 -8.95 -1.36
C PHE A 37 10.70 -8.86 0.16
N PRO A 38 11.91 -8.98 0.74
CA PRO A 38 12.09 -9.07 2.18
C PRO A 38 11.66 -7.79 2.93
N SER A 39 11.71 -6.64 2.25
CA SER A 39 11.29 -5.34 2.81
C SER A 39 9.83 -5.00 2.52
N ALA A 40 9.05 -5.89 1.90
CA ALA A 40 7.68 -5.59 1.56
C ALA A 40 6.77 -5.46 2.78
N PHE A 41 5.80 -4.55 2.68
CA PHE A 41 4.80 -4.31 3.71
C PHE A 41 3.44 -3.99 3.10
N VAL A 42 2.38 -4.16 3.89
CA VAL A 42 1.03 -3.81 3.48
C VAL A 42 0.72 -2.38 3.91
N GLN A 43 0.27 -1.53 3.00
CA GLN A 43 -0.20 -0.18 3.28
C GLN A 43 -1.72 -0.13 3.17
N VAL A 44 -2.39 0.30 4.23
CA VAL A 44 -3.83 0.59 4.24
C VAL A 44 -4.01 2.04 3.81
N LEU A 45 -4.67 2.27 2.69
CA LEU A 45 -4.84 3.60 2.10
C LEU A 45 -6.11 4.27 2.62
N THR A 46 -6.04 5.55 2.93
CA THR A 46 -7.21 6.36 3.27
C THR A 46 -7.94 6.74 1.99
N HIS A 47 -9.15 6.22 1.79
CA HIS A 47 -10.01 6.58 0.68
C HIS A 47 -11.40 6.93 1.20
N ALA A 48 -11.90 8.10 0.82
CA ALA A 48 -13.28 8.50 1.08
C ALA A 48 -14.16 8.04 -0.08
N GLY A 49 -15.15 7.20 0.18
CA GLY A 49 -16.06 6.71 -0.87
C GLY A 49 -16.56 5.29 -0.64
N SER A 50 -15.72 4.39 -0.10
CA SER A 50 -16.10 3.03 0.29
C SER A 50 -16.03 2.80 1.80
N ASP A 51 -16.87 1.90 2.32
CA ASP A 51 -16.81 1.39 3.69
C ASP A 51 -15.60 0.46 3.89
N HIS A 52 -14.98 0.06 2.78
CA HIS A 52 -13.68 -0.56 2.69
C HIS A 52 -12.58 0.45 2.37
N LEU A 53 -11.44 0.32 3.06
CA LEU A 53 -10.19 0.97 2.71
C LEU A 53 -9.36 0.04 1.81
N PRO A 54 -8.81 0.54 0.69
CA PRO A 54 -7.90 -0.23 -0.15
C PRO A 54 -6.65 -0.66 0.63
N ILE A 55 -6.15 -1.87 0.34
CA ILE A 55 -4.84 -2.33 0.80
C ILE A 55 -3.88 -2.43 -0.39
N LEU A 56 -2.64 -2.03 -0.19
CA LEU A 56 -1.57 -2.04 -1.18
C LEU A 56 -0.39 -2.85 -0.63
N ILE A 57 0.15 -3.77 -1.42
CA ILE A 57 1.42 -4.41 -1.09
C ILE A 57 2.53 -3.54 -1.68
N ASN A 58 3.32 -2.90 -0.82
CA ASN A 58 4.44 -2.07 -1.23
C ASN A 58 5.71 -2.93 -1.26
N CYS A 59 6.25 -3.11 -2.46
CA CYS A 59 7.47 -3.89 -2.71
C CYS A 59 8.71 -3.01 -2.99
N ARG A 60 8.63 -1.69 -2.75
CA ARG A 60 9.77 -0.80 -3.03
C ARG A 60 10.96 -1.23 -2.16
N SER A 61 12.03 -1.65 -2.82
CA SER A 61 13.35 -1.74 -2.20
C SER A 61 14.04 -0.37 -2.27
N GLU A 62 14.93 -0.07 -1.32
CA GLU A 62 15.76 1.15 -1.39
C GLU A 62 16.65 1.21 -2.65
N TYR A 63 16.81 0.08 -3.35
CA TYR A 63 17.55 -0.03 -4.62
C TYR A 63 16.73 0.41 -5.84
N ASN A 64 15.40 0.51 -5.74
CA ASN A 64 14.52 0.98 -6.82
C ASN A 64 14.23 2.48 -6.70
N ARG A 65 15.24 3.30 -6.38
CA ARG A 65 15.16 4.73 -6.69
C ARG A 65 15.16 4.84 -8.21
N PHE A 66 14.04 5.26 -8.80
CA PHE A 66 14.01 5.78 -10.17
C PHE A 66 15.23 6.69 -10.36
N ASP A 67 16.18 6.25 -11.19
CA ASP A 67 17.37 7.05 -11.42
C ASP A 67 16.92 8.32 -12.18
N LYS A 68 17.09 9.48 -11.57
CA LYS A 68 16.67 10.75 -12.18
C LYS A 68 17.42 11.03 -13.49
N ARG A 69 18.49 10.28 -13.80
CA ARG A 69 19.18 10.30 -15.10
C ARG A 69 18.27 9.92 -16.27
N TRP A 70 17.26 9.07 -16.07
CA TRP A 70 16.29 8.71 -17.12
C TRP A 70 15.38 9.88 -17.57
N LEU A 71 15.41 11.02 -16.86
CA LEU A 71 14.66 12.23 -17.21
C LEU A 71 15.48 13.23 -18.05
N LYS A 72 16.75 12.94 -18.34
CA LYS A 72 17.58 13.80 -19.20
C LYS A 72 17.88 13.11 -20.51
N GLU A 73 16.93 13.14 -21.43
CA GLU A 73 17.20 13.17 -22.88
C GLU A 73 15.90 13.43 -23.63
N ASP A 74 15.52 14.70 -23.73
CA ASP A 74 14.97 15.21 -24.99
C ASP A 74 15.22 16.72 -25.10
N LYS A 75 16.44 17.05 -25.52
CA LYS A 75 16.74 18.29 -26.22
C LYS A 75 17.42 17.92 -27.53
N ARG A 76 16.74 17.13 -28.35
CA ARG A 76 17.10 17.02 -29.77
C ARG A 76 16.20 17.96 -30.56
N ASN A 77 16.84 19.07 -30.93
CA ASN A 77 16.67 19.83 -32.15
C ASN A 77 15.30 20.48 -32.40
N GLU A 78 15.22 21.77 -32.09
CA GLU A 78 14.79 22.84 -33.00
C GLU A 78 15.45 24.16 -32.57
#